data_AF-A0A7N0T7Y7-F1
#
_entry.id   AF-A0A7N0T7Y7-F1
#
_cell.length_a   1.000
_cell.length_b   1.000
_cell.length_c   1.000
_cell.angle_alpha   90.00
_cell.angle_beta   90.00
_cell.angle_gamma   90.00
#
_symmetry.space_group_name_H-M   'P 1'
#
loop_
_entity.id
_entity.type
_entity.pdbx_description
1 polymer ?
#
loop_
_entity_poly.entity_id
_entity_poly.type
_entity_poly.pdbx_seq_one_letter_code
_entity_poly.pdbx_strand_id
1 'polypeptide(L)'
;MANQKVARSAKRPIVPILITFTAVTVVFCILSTPSSGVPELVKTSFSPLPKTPVKNKLDGDSLEKYLYWGSRIDCPGKHCDTCAGLGHQESSLRCALEEALYLQRTFVMPSRMCINPMHNKKGILDRSDNQTSEATWAGSSCAMDSLYDLSLISKTVPVVLDNSKAWYRVVATSMNLGERGVANVKSLSRDELKREDRYSKLLLINRTASPLAWFAECKDRHNPGAIMLPYSFLPSMAAKKLRNAAEKIRLLLGDYDAMHVRRGDILKTRKDRFGVARTLHPHLDRDTR
;
A
#
# COMPACT_ATOMS: atom_id res chain seq x y z
N MET A 1 -80.90 -3.54 1.85
CA MET A 1 -80.49 -2.64 2.95
C MET A 1 -79.96 -3.48 4.09
N ALA A 2 -78.71 -3.20 4.50
CA ALA A 2 -78.08 -3.40 5.82
C ALA A 2 -78.07 -4.81 6.48
N ASN A 3 -77.05 -5.23 7.24
CA ASN A 3 -75.62 -4.91 7.30
C ASN A 3 -74.94 -5.99 8.17
N GLN A 4 -73.62 -5.99 8.12
CA GLN A 4 -72.63 -6.93 8.66
C GLN A 4 -72.58 -7.22 10.18
N LYS A 5 -72.12 -8.46 10.45
CA LYS A 5 -71.05 -8.95 11.38
C LYS A 5 -71.16 -8.75 12.90
N VAL A 6 -70.70 -9.76 13.65
CA VAL A 6 -69.44 -9.76 14.44
C VAL A 6 -69.01 -11.20 14.77
N ALA A 7 -67.69 -11.43 14.89
CA ALA A 7 -66.99 -12.70 15.09
C ALA A 7 -66.34 -12.83 16.49
N ARG A 8 -65.90 -14.06 16.85
CA ARG A 8 -64.76 -14.52 17.72
C ARG A 8 -65.05 -15.99 18.15
N SER A 9 -64.16 -16.96 18.44
CA SER A 9 -62.70 -17.19 18.41
C SER A 9 -62.42 -18.64 18.91
N ALA A 10 -61.31 -19.28 18.45
CA ALA A 10 -60.48 -20.36 19.09
C ALA A 10 -61.09 -21.78 19.36
N LYS A 11 -60.38 -22.94 19.34
CA LYS A 11 -58.97 -23.40 19.13
C LYS A 11 -58.94 -24.96 18.98
N ARG A 12 -58.05 -25.47 18.10
CA ARG A 12 -57.26 -26.76 18.04
C ARG A 12 -57.89 -28.15 18.33
N PRO A 13 -57.43 -29.18 17.58
CA PRO A 13 -56.85 -30.38 18.23
C PRO A 13 -55.52 -30.85 17.60
N ILE A 14 -55.04 -31.98 18.14
CA ILE A 14 -53.68 -32.52 18.26
C ILE A 14 -53.53 -33.82 17.41
N VAL A 15 -52.44 -33.91 16.61
CA VAL A 15 -51.51 -35.04 16.32
C VAL A 15 -52.08 -36.35 15.68
N PRO A 16 -51.40 -36.98 14.68
CA PRO A 16 -50.38 -38.00 14.96
C PRO A 16 -49.07 -37.91 14.15
N ILE A 17 -48.02 -38.40 14.83
CA ILE A 17 -46.68 -38.76 14.37
C ILE A 17 -46.78 -40.04 13.52
N LEU A 18 -46.47 -39.99 12.23
CA LEU A 18 -45.88 -41.06 11.40
C LEU A 18 -45.70 -40.48 9.99
N ILE A 19 -44.67 -40.90 9.25
CA ILE A 19 -44.34 -40.52 7.84
C ILE A 19 -43.35 -39.35 7.65
N THR A 20 -42.27 -39.26 8.45
CA THR A 20 -41.09 -38.44 8.06
C THR A 20 -39.74 -39.13 8.30
N PHE A 21 -39.70 -40.46 8.27
CA PHE A 21 -38.45 -41.23 8.48
C PHE A 21 -37.81 -41.83 7.21
N THR A 22 -38.36 -41.57 6.02
CA THR A 22 -37.81 -42.12 4.76
C THR A 22 -37.14 -41.10 3.84
N ALA A 23 -37.11 -39.80 4.21
CA ALA A 23 -36.45 -38.76 3.40
C ALA A 23 -35.07 -38.32 3.92
N VAL A 24 -34.65 -38.77 5.11
CA VAL A 24 -33.41 -38.29 5.78
C VAL A 24 -32.18 -39.17 5.48
N THR A 25 -32.35 -40.38 4.95
CA THR A 25 -31.22 -41.30 4.68
C THR A 25 -30.58 -41.15 3.30
N VAL A 26 -31.25 -40.53 2.32
CA VAL A 26 -30.70 -40.34 0.96
C VAL A 26 -29.84 -39.07 0.85
N VAL A 27 -30.09 -38.04 1.66
CA VAL A 27 -29.28 -36.80 1.67
C VAL A 27 -27.94 -37.00 2.38
N PHE A 28 -27.84 -37.96 3.30
CA PHE A 28 -26.61 -38.22 4.07
C PHE A 28 -25.60 -39.12 3.34
N CYS A 29 -25.96 -39.78 2.23
CA CYS A 29 -25.08 -40.71 1.52
C CYS A 29 -24.33 -40.12 0.31
N ILE A 30 -24.50 -38.82 -0.01
CA ILE A 30 -23.75 -38.13 -1.08
C ILE A 30 -22.62 -37.23 -0.52
N LEU A 31 -22.50 -37.09 0.80
CA LEU A 31 -21.55 -36.17 1.45
C LEU A 31 -20.48 -36.86 2.31
N SER A 32 -20.21 -38.15 2.11
CA SER A 32 -19.21 -38.88 2.89
C SER A 32 -18.23 -39.65 2.00
N THR A 33 -17.24 -38.95 1.47
CA THR A 33 -15.95 -39.53 1.05
C THR A 33 -14.82 -38.88 1.86
N PRO A 34 -13.87 -39.65 2.42
CA PRO A 34 -12.85 -39.12 3.30
C PRO A 34 -11.72 -38.51 2.46
N SER A 35 -11.61 -37.18 2.44
CA SER A 35 -10.38 -36.51 2.01
C SER A 35 -9.58 -36.17 3.26
N SER A 36 -8.48 -36.86 3.46
CA SER A 36 -7.44 -36.55 4.44
C SER A 36 -7.00 -35.09 4.30
N GLY A 37 -7.47 -34.26 5.23
CA GLY A 37 -7.15 -32.84 5.32
C GLY A 37 -5.84 -32.60 6.07
N VAL A 38 -4.82 -32.18 5.35
CA VAL A 38 -3.73 -31.35 5.88
C VAL A 38 -4.30 -29.92 5.96
N PRO A 39 -4.11 -29.13 7.04
CA PRO A 39 -4.66 -27.79 7.09
C PRO A 39 -3.93 -26.89 6.08
N GLU A 40 -4.63 -26.56 5.00
CA GLU A 40 -4.13 -25.70 3.93
C GLU A 40 -4.11 -24.25 4.42
N LEU A 41 -2.88 -23.75 4.57
CA LEU A 41 -2.47 -22.36 4.67
C LEU A 41 -3.41 -21.42 3.91
N VAL A 42 -3.89 -20.37 4.58
CA VAL A 42 -4.65 -19.25 4.00
C VAL A 42 -3.88 -18.67 2.82
N LYS A 43 -4.19 -19.14 1.61
CA LYS A 43 -3.76 -18.53 0.35
C LYS A 43 -4.60 -17.28 0.18
N THR A 44 -4.01 -16.13 0.47
CA THR A 44 -4.52 -14.85 0.01
C THR A 44 -4.65 -14.91 -1.51
N SER A 45 -5.89 -15.01 -1.98
CA SER A 45 -6.22 -15.06 -3.39
C SER A 45 -6.00 -13.68 -4.00
N PHE A 46 -4.78 -13.42 -4.44
CA PHE A 46 -4.52 -12.36 -5.40
C PHE A 46 -5.13 -12.79 -6.72
N SER A 47 -6.19 -12.11 -7.17
CA SER A 47 -6.62 -12.19 -8.56
C SER A 47 -5.40 -11.94 -9.45
N PRO A 48 -5.08 -12.83 -10.41
CA PRO A 48 -3.97 -12.57 -11.31
C PRO A 48 -4.33 -11.34 -12.14
N LEU A 49 -3.65 -10.22 -11.86
CA LEU A 49 -3.59 -9.09 -12.80
C LEU A 49 -3.12 -9.66 -14.16
N PRO A 50 -3.62 -9.14 -15.29
CA PRO A 50 -3.18 -9.60 -16.60
C PRO A 50 -1.66 -9.54 -16.66
N LYS A 51 -1.05 -10.71 -16.91
CA LYS A 51 0.40 -10.86 -17.09
C LYS A 51 0.80 -9.93 -18.23
N THR A 52 1.34 -8.76 -17.92
CA THR A 52 2.17 -8.06 -18.90
C THR A 52 3.48 -8.83 -18.97
N PRO A 53 3.81 -9.46 -20.11
CA PRO A 53 5.12 -10.05 -20.26
C PRO A 53 6.14 -8.91 -20.16
N VAL A 54 7.15 -9.08 -19.31
CA VAL A 54 8.40 -8.31 -19.41
C VAL A 54 9.01 -8.68 -20.77
N LYS A 55 8.59 -7.96 -21.80
CA LYS A 55 9.12 -8.09 -23.16
C LYS A 55 10.40 -7.28 -23.20
N ASN A 56 11.54 -7.96 -23.20
CA ASN A 56 12.71 -7.46 -23.91
C ASN A 56 12.36 -7.50 -25.41
N LYS A 57 11.72 -6.45 -25.92
CA LYS A 57 11.53 -6.29 -27.35
C LYS A 57 11.41 -4.81 -27.70
N LEU A 58 12.48 -4.28 -28.28
CA LEU A 58 12.40 -3.26 -29.32
C LEU A 58 11.53 -3.86 -30.45
N ASP A 59 10.21 -3.69 -30.36
CA ASP A 59 9.31 -3.75 -31.50
C ASP A 59 8.64 -2.38 -31.58
N GLY A 60 8.75 -1.76 -32.76
CA GLY A 60 8.43 -0.36 -33.00
C GLY A 60 7.00 0.03 -32.64
N ASP A 61 6.90 1.22 -32.02
CA ASP A 61 5.80 2.20 -32.02
C ASP A 61 5.37 2.71 -30.63
N SER A 62 5.95 2.16 -29.55
CA SER A 62 5.79 2.69 -28.19
C SER A 62 7.16 2.93 -27.56
N LEU A 63 7.68 4.16 -27.65
CA LEU A 63 8.74 4.59 -26.74
C LEU A 63 8.27 4.33 -25.30
N GLU A 64 9.07 3.62 -24.51
CA GLU A 64 8.82 3.51 -23.08
C GLU A 64 8.68 4.90 -22.48
N LYS A 65 7.60 5.11 -21.74
CA LYS A 65 7.25 6.39 -21.11
C LYS A 65 7.58 6.33 -19.64
N TYR A 66 8.05 7.43 -19.08
CA TYR A 66 8.59 7.50 -17.73
C TYR A 66 7.80 8.48 -16.86
N LEU A 67 7.71 8.15 -15.57
CA LEU A 67 7.17 9.02 -14.52
C LEU A 67 8.24 9.22 -13.45
N TYR A 68 8.61 10.46 -13.18
CA TYR A 68 9.61 10.82 -12.18
C TYR A 68 9.03 11.75 -11.12
N TRP A 69 9.31 11.42 -9.86
CA TRP A 69 8.80 12.14 -8.70
C TRP A 69 9.90 12.85 -7.88
N GLY A 70 11.15 12.81 -8.35
CA GLY A 70 12.30 13.34 -7.62
C GLY A 70 13.15 12.25 -7.01
N SER A 71 14.35 12.64 -6.58
CA SER A 71 15.36 11.73 -6.02
C SER A 71 15.17 11.46 -4.52
N ARG A 72 14.17 12.07 -3.90
CA ARG A 72 13.88 11.93 -2.47
C ARG A 72 12.37 11.88 -2.25
N ILE A 73 11.91 10.81 -1.60
CA ILE A 73 10.49 10.62 -1.28
C ILE A 73 10.08 11.66 -0.23
N ASP A 74 9.00 12.40 -0.51
CA ASP A 74 8.44 13.44 0.36
C ASP A 74 9.44 14.52 0.80
N CYS A 75 10.42 14.82 -0.06
CA CYS A 75 11.37 15.91 0.15
C CYS A 75 11.53 16.78 -1.10
N PRO A 76 10.50 17.56 -1.49
CA PRO A 76 10.59 18.49 -2.62
C PRO A 76 11.03 19.89 -2.15
N GLY A 77 12.30 20.07 -1.77
CA GLY A 77 12.88 21.41 -1.56
C GLY A 77 12.25 22.33 -0.49
N LYS A 78 12.89 23.50 -0.30
CA LYS A 78 12.72 24.66 0.64
C LYS A 78 12.25 24.47 2.09
N HIS A 79 11.54 23.40 2.45
CA HIS A 79 11.14 23.06 3.83
C HIS A 79 11.52 21.61 4.15
N CYS A 80 12.78 21.27 3.88
CA CYS A 80 13.35 19.92 4.06
C CYS A 80 13.74 19.61 5.51
N ASP A 81 13.37 20.48 6.46
CA ASP A 81 13.89 20.44 7.83
C ASP A 81 13.47 19.16 8.58
N THR A 82 12.39 18.49 8.13
CA THR A 82 12.10 17.12 8.57
C THR A 82 11.51 16.29 7.43
N CYS A 83 12.30 15.36 6.90
CA CYS A 83 11.76 14.23 6.16
C CYS A 83 10.75 13.46 7.06
N ALA A 84 9.66 12.98 6.49
CA ALA A 84 8.65 12.24 7.24
C ALA A 84 9.11 10.81 7.60
N GLY A 85 8.51 10.20 8.62
CA GLY A 85 8.91 8.86 9.08
C GLY A 85 8.75 7.77 8.02
N LEU A 86 9.35 6.60 8.28
CA LEU A 86 9.45 5.51 7.29
C LEU A 86 8.09 5.09 6.71
N GLY A 87 7.07 4.92 7.54
CA GLY A 87 5.73 4.53 7.05
C GLY A 87 5.07 5.58 6.15
N HIS A 88 5.45 6.85 6.30
CA HIS A 88 4.99 7.91 5.40
C HIS A 88 5.72 7.86 4.06
N GLN A 89 7.05 7.74 4.08
CA GLN A 89 7.84 7.52 2.87
C GLN A 89 7.35 6.28 2.10
N GLU A 90 7.06 5.18 2.79
CA GLU A 90 6.52 3.97 2.18
C GLU A 90 5.13 4.20 1.56
N SER A 91 4.24 4.92 2.27
CA SER A 91 2.92 5.28 1.75
C SER A 91 3.02 6.13 0.48
N SER A 92 3.95 7.08 0.45
CA SER A 92 4.22 7.97 -0.67
C SER A 92 4.83 7.25 -1.87
N LEU A 93 5.79 6.36 -1.62
CA LEU A 93 6.38 5.51 -2.62
C LEU A 93 5.33 4.61 -3.28
N ARG A 94 4.48 3.97 -2.47
CA ARG A 94 3.37 3.17 -2.99
C ARG A 94 2.44 4.02 -3.85
N CYS A 95 2.15 5.24 -3.42
CA CYS A 95 1.33 6.15 -4.21
C CYS A 95 1.96 6.45 -5.59
N ALA A 96 3.24 6.81 -5.63
CA ALA A 96 3.92 7.07 -6.89
C ALA A 96 3.96 5.84 -7.82
N LEU A 97 4.10 4.64 -7.25
CA LEU A 97 4.00 3.37 -7.99
C LEU A 97 2.59 3.12 -8.53
N GLU A 98 1.54 3.41 -7.75
CA GLU A 98 0.14 3.33 -8.22
C GLU A 98 -0.12 4.28 -9.38
N GLU A 99 0.40 5.52 -9.32
CA GLU A 99 0.25 6.46 -10.43
C GLU A 99 0.99 5.99 -11.68
N ALA A 100 2.22 5.49 -11.54
CA ALA A 100 2.96 4.92 -12.67
C ALA A 100 2.21 3.75 -13.31
N LEU A 101 1.64 2.86 -12.48
CA LEU A 101 0.80 1.75 -12.94
C LEU A 101 -0.45 2.26 -13.67
N TYR A 102 -1.12 3.28 -13.12
CA TYR A 102 -2.32 3.87 -13.71
C TYR A 102 -2.05 4.52 -15.08
N LEU A 103 -0.92 5.23 -15.18
CA LEU A 103 -0.46 5.92 -16.39
C LEU A 103 0.24 4.99 -17.39
N GLN A 104 0.48 3.72 -17.03
CA GLN A 104 1.24 2.75 -17.81
C GLN A 104 2.64 3.26 -18.18
N ARG A 105 3.34 3.78 -17.17
CA ARG A 105 4.70 4.34 -17.30
C ARG A 105 5.68 3.57 -16.43
N THR A 106 6.93 3.54 -16.87
CA THR A 106 8.05 3.10 -16.03
C THR A 106 8.29 4.14 -14.94
N PHE A 107 8.23 3.71 -13.69
CA PHE A 107 8.50 4.57 -12.55
C PHE A 107 10.01 4.73 -12.36
N VAL A 108 10.46 5.98 -12.32
CA VAL A 108 11.83 6.34 -11.99
C VAL A 108 11.91 6.47 -10.48
N MET A 109 12.36 5.38 -9.85
CA MET A 109 12.43 5.20 -8.42
C MET A 109 13.70 5.86 -7.85
N PRO A 110 13.62 6.55 -6.71
CA PRO A 110 14.81 7.05 -6.01
C PRO A 110 15.79 5.91 -5.72
N SER A 111 17.08 6.14 -5.97
CA SER A 111 18.13 5.17 -5.63
C SER A 111 18.35 5.01 -4.13
N ARG A 112 17.82 5.93 -3.31
CA ARG A 112 17.98 5.91 -1.86
C ARG A 112 16.69 6.33 -1.14
N MET A 113 16.46 5.76 0.04
CA MET A 113 15.37 6.12 0.95
C MET A 113 15.94 6.55 2.31
N CYS A 114 15.33 7.54 2.96
CA CYS A 114 15.81 8.03 4.25
C CYS A 114 15.45 7.06 5.37
N ILE A 115 16.43 6.69 6.18
CA ILE A 115 16.28 5.85 7.38
C ILE A 115 16.77 6.57 8.63
N ASN A 116 16.87 7.90 8.59
CA ASN A 116 17.45 8.68 9.66
C ASN A 116 16.71 8.44 10.98
N PRO A 117 17.39 8.05 12.07
CA PRO A 117 16.77 7.85 13.38
C PRO A 117 16.04 9.10 13.90
N MET A 118 16.34 10.29 13.38
CA MET A 118 15.59 11.53 13.65
C MET A 118 14.08 11.37 13.41
N HIS A 119 13.67 10.50 12.47
CA HIS A 119 12.28 10.14 12.27
C HIS A 119 11.60 9.52 13.49
N ASN A 120 12.36 8.81 14.33
CA ASN A 120 11.87 8.19 15.55
C ASN A 120 11.88 9.15 16.75
N LYS A 121 12.54 10.30 16.62
CA LYS A 121 12.72 11.30 17.68
C LYS A 121 11.64 12.39 17.70
N LYS A 122 10.65 12.38 16.78
CA LYS A 122 9.55 13.37 16.76
C LYS A 122 8.65 13.39 18.01
N GLY A 123 8.94 12.57 19.03
CA GLY A 123 8.32 12.63 20.37
C GLY A 123 9.24 13.05 21.53
N ILE A 124 10.52 13.39 21.28
CA ILE A 124 11.47 13.82 22.32
C ILE A 124 12.02 15.19 21.91
N LEU A 125 11.74 16.19 22.75
CA LEU A 125 11.91 17.62 22.54
C LEU A 125 13.28 18.06 21.98
N ASP A 126 13.20 19.13 21.18
CA ASP A 126 14.21 20.13 20.84
C ASP A 126 15.65 19.69 20.67
N ARG A 127 16.05 19.55 19.40
CA ARG A 127 17.43 19.86 19.01
C ARG A 127 17.42 20.72 17.75
N SER A 128 17.63 22.02 17.96
CA SER A 128 18.12 22.91 16.92
C SER A 128 19.57 22.50 16.63
N ASP A 129 19.80 21.75 15.56
CA ASP A 129 21.15 21.68 15.00
C ASP A 129 21.08 21.87 13.49
N ASN A 130 21.85 22.88 13.13
CA ASN A 130 21.99 23.51 11.84
C ASN A 130 22.77 22.60 10.89
N GLN A 131 22.45 22.69 9.60
CA GLN A 131 23.19 22.16 8.44
C GLN A 131 23.05 20.64 8.14
N THR A 132 22.04 20.29 7.36
CA THR A 132 22.01 19.04 6.59
C THR A 132 23.01 19.13 5.42
N SER A 133 24.21 18.60 5.60
CA SER A 133 25.16 18.36 4.50
C SER A 133 24.79 17.07 3.73
N GLU A 134 25.13 16.98 2.44
CA GLU A 134 24.96 15.74 1.64
C GLU A 134 25.64 14.52 2.27
N ALA A 135 26.75 14.74 3.00
CA ALA A 135 27.45 13.70 3.75
C ALA A 135 26.57 13.10 4.87
N THR A 136 25.80 13.94 5.57
CA THR A 136 24.84 13.50 6.60
C THR A 136 23.69 12.69 5.98
N TRP A 137 23.25 13.01 4.76
CA TRP A 137 22.23 12.25 4.04
C TRP A 137 22.74 10.86 3.63
N ALA A 138 23.97 10.74 3.15
CA ALA A 138 24.56 9.46 2.76
C ALA A 138 24.60 8.46 3.93
N GLY A 139 24.96 8.93 5.14
CA GLY A 139 24.99 8.11 6.37
C GLY A 139 23.61 7.84 7.00
N SER A 140 22.56 8.52 6.55
CA SER A 140 21.19 8.40 7.10
C SER A 140 20.16 7.94 6.07
N SER A 141 20.62 7.39 4.95
CA SER A 141 19.79 6.81 3.90
C SER A 141 20.27 5.40 3.55
N CYS A 142 19.38 4.57 3.02
CA CYS A 142 19.68 3.24 2.55
C CYS A 142 19.44 3.16 1.04
N ALA A 143 20.23 2.36 0.33
CA ALA A 143 20.02 2.13 -1.10
C ALA A 143 18.69 1.38 -1.31
N MET A 144 17.94 1.77 -2.34
CA MET A 144 16.59 1.26 -2.56
C MET A 144 16.58 -0.25 -2.88
N ASP A 145 17.62 -0.73 -3.57
CA ASP A 145 17.84 -2.15 -3.88
C ASP A 145 18.28 -2.99 -2.67
N SER A 146 18.71 -2.34 -1.58
CA SER A 146 18.97 -3.00 -0.30
C SER A 146 17.70 -3.16 0.54
N LEU A 147 16.70 -2.33 0.29
CA LEU A 147 15.40 -2.34 0.98
C LEU A 147 14.36 -3.17 0.23
N TYR A 148 14.32 -3.05 -1.10
CA TYR A 148 13.32 -3.69 -1.94
C TYR A 148 13.95 -4.51 -3.07
N ASP A 149 13.25 -5.57 -3.45
CA ASP A 149 13.55 -6.40 -4.60
C ASP A 149 12.94 -5.76 -5.85
N LEU A 150 13.73 -4.96 -6.57
CA LEU A 150 13.28 -4.21 -7.75
C LEU A 150 12.76 -5.13 -8.86
N SER A 151 13.30 -6.35 -8.97
CA SER A 151 12.84 -7.34 -9.94
C SER A 151 11.45 -7.87 -9.57
N LEU A 152 11.16 -8.00 -8.28
CA LEU A 152 9.84 -8.40 -7.79
C LEU A 152 8.81 -7.28 -8.00
N ILE A 153 9.16 -6.03 -7.70
CA ILE A 153 8.32 -4.85 -7.98
C ILE A 153 8.02 -4.76 -9.48
N SER A 154 9.04 -4.92 -10.33
CA SER A 154 8.93 -4.84 -11.80
C SER A 154 7.98 -5.85 -12.43
N LYS A 155 7.55 -6.90 -11.70
CA LYS A 155 6.49 -7.81 -12.16
C LYS A 155 5.11 -7.16 -12.15
N THR A 156 4.92 -6.10 -11.37
CA THR A 156 3.64 -5.37 -11.23
C THR A 156 3.75 -3.97 -11.82
N VAL A 157 4.79 -3.22 -11.46
CA VAL A 157 5.03 -1.84 -11.91
C VAL A 157 6.46 -1.76 -12.43
N PRO A 158 6.70 -1.45 -13.71
CA PRO A 158 8.06 -1.32 -14.24
C PRO A 158 8.82 -0.22 -13.49
N VAL A 159 10.02 -0.53 -12.98
CA VAL A 159 10.85 0.41 -12.23
C VAL A 159 12.27 0.49 -12.77
N VAL A 160 12.83 1.69 -12.77
CA VAL A 160 14.27 1.94 -12.94
C VAL A 160 14.75 2.89 -11.85
N LEU A 161 16.01 2.76 -11.42
CA LEU A 161 16.57 3.69 -10.45
C LEU A 161 17.03 5.00 -11.12
N ASP A 162 16.92 6.11 -10.39
CA ASP A 162 17.36 7.45 -10.79
C ASP A 162 18.90 7.63 -10.89
N ASN A 163 19.68 6.60 -10.57
CA ASN A 163 21.12 6.55 -10.79
C ASN A 163 21.53 5.53 -11.88
N SER A 164 20.55 4.95 -12.58
CA SER A 164 20.82 3.95 -13.61
C SER A 164 21.26 4.59 -14.93
N LYS A 165 22.08 3.86 -15.70
CA LYS A 165 22.44 4.26 -17.09
C LYS A 165 21.22 4.45 -17.99
N ALA A 166 20.16 3.68 -17.76
CA ALA A 166 18.90 3.82 -18.49
C ALA A 166 18.27 5.18 -18.23
N TRP A 167 18.18 5.61 -16.96
CA TRP A 167 17.63 6.91 -16.61
C TRP A 167 18.44 8.08 -17.21
N TYR A 168 19.77 8.05 -17.16
CA TYR A 168 20.59 9.09 -17.78
C TYR A 168 20.32 9.25 -19.28
N ARG A 169 20.08 8.15 -20.01
CA ARG A 169 19.70 8.19 -21.42
C ARG A 169 18.33 8.83 -21.61
N VAL A 170 17.33 8.47 -20.79
CA VAL A 170 15.99 9.06 -20.85
C VAL A 170 16.05 10.57 -20.62
N VAL A 171 16.82 11.03 -19.63
CA VAL A 171 17.00 12.47 -19.36
C VAL A 171 17.61 13.17 -20.58
N ALA A 172 18.72 12.65 -21.11
CA ALA A 172 19.37 13.22 -22.30
C ALA A 172 18.42 13.26 -23.51
N THR A 173 17.68 12.18 -23.78
CA THR A 173 16.68 12.14 -24.86
C THR A 173 15.56 13.13 -24.62
N SER A 174 15.04 13.25 -23.39
CA SER A 174 13.97 14.19 -23.06
C SER A 174 14.38 15.64 -23.25
N MET A 175 15.62 15.99 -22.92
CA MET A 175 16.19 17.33 -23.15
C MET A 175 16.31 17.64 -24.64
N ASN A 176 16.77 16.68 -25.44
CA ASN A 176 16.88 16.83 -26.90
C ASN A 176 15.51 17.00 -27.59
N LEU A 177 14.43 16.47 -26.99
CA LEU A 177 13.06 16.59 -27.50
C LEU A 177 12.35 17.88 -27.04
N GLY A 178 12.93 18.65 -26.12
CA GLY A 178 12.37 19.90 -25.59
C GLY A 178 10.97 19.71 -24.98
N GLU A 179 10.04 20.61 -25.31
CA GLU A 179 8.65 20.59 -24.82
C GLU A 179 7.88 19.31 -25.19
N ARG A 180 8.32 18.58 -26.22
CA ARG A 180 7.74 17.29 -26.62
C ARG A 180 8.34 16.10 -25.84
N GLY A 181 9.44 16.32 -25.13
CA GLY A 181 10.16 15.29 -24.39
C GLY A 181 9.80 15.22 -22.91
N VAL A 182 9.60 16.36 -22.27
CA VAL A 182 9.37 16.44 -20.83
C VAL A 182 8.36 17.53 -20.47
N ALA A 183 7.48 17.23 -19.51
CA ALA A 183 6.69 18.25 -18.84
C ALA A 183 6.92 18.21 -17.33
N ASN A 184 7.20 19.38 -16.76
CA ASN A 184 7.17 19.61 -15.32
C ASN A 184 5.72 19.91 -14.93
N VAL A 185 5.08 18.98 -14.22
CA VAL A 185 3.66 19.06 -13.88
C VAL A 185 3.47 19.41 -12.42
N LYS A 186 2.50 20.29 -12.14
CA LYS A 186 2.14 20.75 -10.80
C LYS A 186 0.63 20.73 -10.66
N SER A 187 0.14 20.15 -9.56
CA SER A 187 -1.29 20.15 -9.20
C SER A 187 -2.23 19.54 -10.25
N LEU A 188 -1.75 18.62 -11.08
CA LEU A 188 -2.58 17.88 -12.04
C LEU A 188 -2.97 16.51 -11.48
N SER A 189 -4.21 16.09 -11.72
CA SER A 189 -4.66 14.74 -11.40
C SER A 189 -4.04 13.71 -12.35
N ARG A 190 -3.92 12.46 -11.89
CA ARG A 190 -3.49 11.35 -12.74
C ARG A 190 -4.43 11.13 -13.95
N ASP A 191 -5.69 11.53 -13.85
CA ASP A 191 -6.67 11.42 -14.93
C ASP A 191 -6.44 12.45 -16.04
N GLU A 192 -6.06 13.68 -15.69
CA GLU A 192 -5.66 14.70 -16.65
C GLU A 192 -4.37 14.27 -17.37
N LEU A 193 -3.37 13.78 -16.62
CA LEU A 193 -2.14 13.26 -17.21
C LEU A 193 -2.35 12.09 -18.18
N LYS A 194 -3.38 11.27 -17.93
CA LYS A 194 -3.71 10.12 -18.77
C LYS A 194 -4.49 10.51 -20.02
N ARG A 195 -5.45 11.42 -19.91
CA ARG A 195 -6.40 11.76 -20.99
C ARG A 195 -5.89 12.85 -21.93
N GLU A 196 -5.11 13.80 -21.43
CA GLU A 196 -4.67 14.92 -22.26
C GLU A 196 -3.47 14.54 -23.11
N ASP A 197 -3.62 14.66 -24.44
CA ASP A 197 -2.60 14.31 -25.43
C ASP A 197 -1.26 15.01 -25.20
N ARG A 198 -1.29 16.24 -24.66
CA ARG A 198 -0.08 17.01 -24.32
C ARG A 198 0.78 16.35 -23.24
N TYR A 199 0.22 15.45 -22.42
CA TYR A 199 0.93 14.73 -21.36
C TYR A 199 1.04 13.24 -21.66
N SER A 200 -0.05 12.62 -22.14
CA SER A 200 -0.14 11.18 -22.37
C SER A 200 0.92 10.67 -23.36
N LYS A 201 1.34 11.52 -24.31
CA LYS A 201 2.34 11.20 -25.35
C LYS A 201 3.78 11.53 -24.97
N LEU A 202 4.01 12.29 -23.89
CA LEU A 202 5.36 12.70 -23.49
C LEU A 202 6.21 11.51 -23.05
N LEU A 203 7.51 11.56 -23.40
CA LEU A 203 8.50 10.61 -22.91
C LEU A 203 8.59 10.66 -21.38
N LEU A 204 8.70 11.85 -20.79
CA LEU A 204 8.88 12.05 -19.35
C LEU A 204 7.82 12.97 -18.76
N ILE A 205 7.11 12.48 -17.74
CA ILE A 205 6.32 13.34 -16.84
C ILE A 205 7.14 13.54 -15.57
N ASN A 206 7.44 14.80 -15.25
CA ASN A 206 8.18 15.17 -14.06
C ASN A 206 7.27 15.84 -13.03
N ARG A 207 7.02 15.17 -11.91
CA ARG A 207 6.18 15.61 -10.79
C ARG A 207 6.90 16.50 -9.78
N THR A 208 8.19 16.79 -9.96
CA THR A 208 8.98 17.55 -8.98
C THR A 208 8.61 19.04 -8.85
N ALA A 209 7.76 19.57 -9.74
CA ALA A 209 7.34 20.96 -9.68
C ALA A 209 6.33 21.25 -8.56
N SER A 210 5.74 20.21 -7.97
CA SER A 210 4.83 20.37 -6.85
C SER A 210 5.58 20.42 -5.52
N PRO A 211 5.20 21.36 -4.62
CA PRO A 211 5.77 21.45 -3.28
C PRO A 211 5.16 20.43 -2.31
N LEU A 212 4.13 19.69 -2.73
CA LEU A 212 3.46 18.73 -1.87
C LEU A 212 4.23 17.41 -1.82
N ALA A 213 4.07 16.69 -0.72
CA ALA A 213 4.53 15.33 -0.60
C ALA A 213 3.77 14.40 -1.56
N TRP A 214 4.38 13.30 -1.99
CA TRP A 214 3.86 12.51 -3.12
C TRP A 214 2.48 11.91 -2.81
N PHE A 215 2.28 11.47 -1.57
CA PHE A 215 1.00 10.92 -1.12
C PHE A 215 -0.14 11.95 -1.16
N ALA A 216 0.16 13.25 -1.09
CA ALA A 216 -0.84 14.32 -1.09
C ALA A 216 -1.34 14.60 -2.51
N GLU A 217 -0.51 14.35 -3.52
CA GLU A 217 -0.88 14.52 -4.93
C GLU A 217 -1.49 13.28 -5.55
N CYS A 218 -0.94 12.11 -5.27
CA CYS A 218 -1.37 10.91 -5.98
C CYS A 218 -2.73 10.37 -5.47
N LYS A 219 -3.16 10.75 -4.26
CA LYS A 219 -4.33 10.17 -3.62
C LYS A 219 -5.57 11.06 -3.71
N ASP A 220 -6.57 10.62 -4.47
CA ASP A 220 -7.97 10.97 -4.17
C ASP A 220 -8.38 10.18 -2.90
N ARG A 221 -8.15 10.79 -1.74
CA ARG A 221 -8.33 10.16 -0.42
C ARG A 221 -9.76 9.72 -0.13
N HIS A 222 -10.72 10.18 -0.92
CA HIS A 222 -12.13 9.96 -0.69
C HIS A 222 -12.68 8.73 -1.42
N ASN A 223 -11.92 8.14 -2.35
CA ASN A 223 -12.36 6.97 -3.10
C ASN A 223 -11.49 5.74 -2.79
N PRO A 224 -11.85 4.91 -1.79
CA PRO A 224 -11.11 3.69 -1.46
C PRO A 224 -11.09 2.66 -2.62
N GLY A 225 -12.03 2.74 -3.57
CA GLY A 225 -12.04 1.90 -4.77
C GLY A 225 -10.99 2.28 -5.82
N ALA A 226 -10.32 3.42 -5.65
CA ALA A 226 -9.29 3.91 -6.55
C ALA A 226 -7.87 3.36 -6.24
N ILE A 227 -7.74 2.55 -5.19
CA ILE A 227 -6.48 1.94 -4.73
C ILE A 227 -6.11 0.78 -5.68
N MET A 228 -4.97 0.90 -6.35
CA MET A 228 -4.50 -0.13 -7.29
C MET A 228 -3.48 -1.09 -6.67
N LEU A 229 -2.70 -0.64 -5.68
CA LEU A 229 -1.72 -1.47 -4.98
C LEU A 229 -2.14 -1.64 -3.50
N PRO A 230 -2.19 -2.87 -2.97
CA PRO A 230 -2.55 -3.08 -1.59
C PRO A 230 -1.51 -2.47 -0.64
N TYR A 231 -1.90 -2.17 0.61
CA TYR A 231 -0.98 -1.69 1.64
C TYR A 231 0.16 -2.67 1.93
N SER A 232 -0.07 -3.97 1.70
CA SER A 232 0.92 -5.03 1.82
C SER A 232 1.87 -5.14 0.62
N PHE A 233 1.69 -4.34 -0.44
CA PHE A 233 2.52 -4.41 -1.64
C PHE A 233 4.01 -4.22 -1.30
N LEU A 234 4.42 -3.03 -0.85
CA LEU A 234 5.83 -2.76 -0.55
C LEU A 234 6.45 -3.71 0.49
N PRO A 235 5.77 -4.06 1.61
CA PRO A 235 6.28 -5.07 2.55
C PRO A 235 6.54 -6.43 1.91
N SER A 236 5.67 -6.87 0.98
CA SER A 236 5.85 -8.13 0.23
C SER A 236 6.95 -8.06 -0.83
N MET A 237 7.41 -6.85 -1.17
CA MET A 237 8.46 -6.59 -2.16
C MET A 237 9.83 -6.38 -1.52
N ALA A 238 10.00 -6.66 -0.22
CA ALA A 238 11.25 -6.47 0.48
C ALA A 238 12.41 -7.25 -0.16
N ALA A 239 13.63 -6.70 -0.06
CA ALA A 239 14.84 -7.32 -0.56
C ALA A 239 15.00 -8.75 0.00
N LYS A 240 15.57 -9.66 -0.81
CA LYS A 240 15.71 -11.08 -0.44
C LYS A 240 16.36 -11.29 0.93
N LYS A 241 17.35 -10.46 1.30
CA LYS A 241 18.01 -10.53 2.62
C LYS A 241 17.03 -10.24 3.77
N LEU A 242 16.17 -9.23 3.62
CA LEU A 242 15.16 -8.88 4.61
C LEU A 242 14.07 -9.96 4.70
N ARG A 243 13.61 -10.49 3.56
CA ARG A 243 12.66 -11.61 3.55
C ARG A 243 13.23 -12.85 4.24
N ASN A 244 14.47 -13.21 3.94
CA ASN A 244 15.15 -14.32 4.60
C ASN A 244 15.31 -14.10 6.12
N ALA A 245 15.61 -12.87 6.54
CA ALA A 245 15.70 -12.53 7.96
C ALA A 245 14.32 -12.63 8.64
N ALA A 246 13.28 -12.09 8.01
CA ALA A 246 11.91 -12.18 8.49
C ALA A 246 11.45 -13.63 8.63
N GLU A 247 11.80 -14.50 7.68
CA GLU A 247 11.53 -15.94 7.74
C GLU A 247 12.22 -16.63 8.92
N LYS A 248 13.51 -16.33 9.14
CA LYS A 248 14.23 -16.86 10.31
C LYS A 248 13.61 -16.38 11.63
N ILE A 249 13.25 -15.11 11.70
CA ILE A 249 12.56 -14.53 12.87
C ILE A 249 11.22 -15.25 13.07
N ARG A 250 10.42 -15.41 12.02
CA ARG A 250 9.14 -16.12 12.07
C ARG A 250 9.31 -17.56 12.58
N LEU A 251 10.30 -18.30 12.12
CA LEU A 251 10.58 -19.66 12.59
C LEU A 251 10.95 -19.71 14.08
N LEU A 252 11.69 -18.72 14.58
CA LEU A 252 12.05 -18.62 15.99
C LEU A 252 10.85 -18.21 16.86
N LEU A 253 10.01 -17.33 16.33
CA LEU A 253 8.84 -16.77 17.00
C LEU A 253 7.64 -17.74 16.98
N GLY A 254 7.60 -18.70 16.07
CA GLY A 254 6.47 -19.62 15.91
C GLY A 254 5.28 -18.93 15.26
N ASP A 255 4.06 -19.20 15.75
CA ASP A 255 2.86 -18.48 15.30
C ASP A 255 2.87 -17.04 15.85
N TYR A 256 3.49 -16.14 15.10
CA TYR A 256 3.55 -14.72 15.44
C TYR A 256 2.17 -14.07 15.47
N ASP A 257 1.20 -14.54 14.68
CA ASP A 257 -0.17 -14.01 14.70
C ASP A 257 -0.91 -14.45 15.98
N ALA A 258 -0.54 -15.60 16.57
CA ALA A 258 -0.96 -15.99 17.92
C ALA A 258 -0.24 -15.19 19.02
N MET A 259 0.98 -14.72 18.75
CA MET A 259 1.69 -13.82 19.66
C MET A 259 1.16 -12.39 19.52
N HIS A 260 0.24 -12.03 20.40
CA HIS A 260 -0.24 -10.66 20.54
C HIS A 260 0.93 -9.71 20.85
N VAL A 261 1.51 -9.10 19.82
CA VAL A 261 2.44 -7.99 20.00
C VAL A 261 1.61 -6.78 20.39
N ARG A 262 1.60 -6.50 21.69
CA ARG A 262 0.98 -5.31 22.29
C ARG A 262 1.52 -4.07 21.57
N ARG A 263 0.74 -3.48 20.67
CA ARG A 263 0.95 -2.09 20.24
C ARG A 263 0.70 -1.19 21.44
N GLY A 264 1.76 -0.92 22.19
CA GLY A 264 1.77 0.02 23.31
C GLY A 264 1.73 1.47 22.85
N ASP A 265 0.82 1.82 21.94
CA ASP A 265 0.57 3.22 21.63
C ASP A 265 -0.27 3.81 22.77
N ILE A 266 0.34 4.69 23.57
CA ILE A 266 -0.37 5.56 24.51
C ILE A 266 -1.20 6.53 23.66
N LEU A 267 -2.48 6.22 23.47
CA LEU A 267 -3.32 6.95 22.52
C LEU A 267 -3.82 8.30 23.05
N LYS A 268 -3.77 8.54 24.37
CA LYS A 268 -3.91 9.85 25.03
C LYS A 268 -3.94 9.70 26.56
N THR A 269 -3.32 10.63 27.27
CA THR A 269 -3.57 10.87 28.70
C THR A 269 -4.89 11.62 28.83
N ARG A 270 -5.89 11.03 29.48
CA ARG A 270 -7.16 11.70 29.77
C ARG A 270 -7.29 11.86 31.29
N LYS A 271 -7.69 13.04 31.75
CA LYS A 271 -8.07 13.23 33.16
C LYS A 271 -9.40 12.53 33.40
N ASP A 272 -9.47 11.71 34.45
CA ASP A 272 -10.73 11.11 34.88
C ASP A 272 -11.68 12.16 35.49
N ARG A 273 -12.87 11.72 35.91
CA ARG A 273 -13.87 12.60 36.52
C ARG A 273 -13.43 13.27 37.84
N PHE A 274 -12.29 12.85 38.39
CA PHE A 274 -11.68 13.41 39.60
C PHE A 274 -10.41 14.22 39.28
N GLY A 275 -10.11 14.45 38.00
CA GLY A 275 -8.97 15.23 37.55
C GLY A 275 -7.63 14.47 37.51
N VAL A 276 -7.63 13.17 37.80
CA VAL A 276 -6.41 12.34 37.82
C VAL A 276 -6.06 11.95 36.40
N ALA A 277 -4.83 12.25 35.97
CA ALA A 277 -4.34 11.85 34.66
C ALA A 277 -4.21 10.31 34.58
N ARG A 278 -4.99 9.69 33.70
CA ARG A 278 -4.91 8.26 33.44
C ARG A 278 -4.50 8.00 31.99
N THR A 279 -3.57 7.07 31.84
CA THR A 279 -3.11 6.57 30.55
C THR A 279 -4.09 5.50 30.10
N LEU A 280 -4.79 5.71 28.98
CA LEU A 280 -5.67 4.70 28.41
C LEU A 280 -4.85 3.79 27.50
N HIS A 281 -4.93 2.49 27.72
CA HIS A 281 -4.37 1.48 26.84
C HIS A 281 -5.54 0.68 26.26
N PRO A 282 -6.12 1.09 25.11
CA PRO A 282 -7.40 0.56 24.62
C PRO A 282 -7.44 -0.97 24.46
N HIS A 283 -6.29 -1.59 24.24
CA HIS A 283 -6.15 -3.04 24.12
C HIS A 283 -5.96 -3.72 25.49
N LEU A 284 -5.33 -3.06 26.47
CA LEU A 284 -5.09 -3.64 27.80
C LEU A 284 -6.35 -3.62 28.67
N ASP A 285 -7.12 -2.53 28.60
CA ASP A 285 -8.32 -2.32 29.44
C ASP A 285 -9.55 -3.11 28.95
N ARG A 286 -9.54 -3.54 27.68
CA ARG A 286 -10.61 -4.36 27.10
C ARG A 286 -10.41 -5.85 27.36
N ASP A 287 -9.15 -6.30 27.43
CA ASP A 287 -8.81 -7.71 27.59
C ASP A 287 -8.62 -8.12 29.07
N THR A 288 -8.70 -7.17 30.01
CA THR A 288 -8.62 -7.39 31.48
C THR A 288 -9.96 -7.17 32.20
N ARG A 289 -11.06 -7.05 31.45
CA ARG A 289 -12.43 -7.07 31.96
C ARG A 289 -13.13 -8.36 31.58
#